data_AF-A0AAP2GBG7-F1
#
_entry.id   AF-A0AAP2GBG7-F1
#
_cell.length_a   1.000
_cell.length_b   1.000
_cell.length_c   1.000
_cell.angle_alpha   90.00
_cell.angle_beta   90.00
_cell.angle_gamma   90.00
#
_symmetry.space_group_name_H-M   'P 1'
#
loop_
_entity.id
_entity.type
_entity.pdbx_description
1 polymer ?
#
loop_
_entity_poly.entity_id
_entity_poly.type
_entity_poly.pdbx_seq_one_letter_code
_entity_poly.pdbx_strand_id
1 'polypeptide(L)'
;MNSTALYEEVVSQLKSLHLKYETHEFDSGAVMLDIWKGDDFYVLQFEGTLAGISVIRKGEVAAFCTRPDEAYYEAEAFRSRVAELLAL
;
A
#
# COMPACT_ATOMS: atom_id res chain seq x y z
N MET A 1 7.67 -12.03 -7.28
CA MET A 1 7.77 -10.56 -7.25
C MET A 1 8.84 -10.12 -6.25
N ASN A 2 9.61 -9.05 -6.53
CA ASN A 2 10.50 -8.41 -5.57
C ASN A 2 9.73 -7.27 -4.89
N SER A 3 9.25 -7.48 -3.65
CA SER A 3 8.42 -6.49 -2.94
C SER A 3 9.19 -5.23 -2.55
N THR A 4 10.51 -5.32 -2.31
CA THR A 4 11.36 -4.16 -2.00
C THR A 4 11.43 -3.18 -3.15
N ALA A 5 11.70 -3.67 -4.37
CA ALA A 5 11.74 -2.82 -5.57
C ALA A 5 10.36 -2.17 -5.84
N LEU A 6 9.28 -2.90 -5.56
CA LEU A 6 7.92 -2.39 -5.72
C LEU A 6 7.57 -1.31 -4.69
N TYR A 7 8.00 -1.50 -3.43
CA TYR A 7 7.88 -0.50 -2.38
C TYR A 7 8.61 0.80 -2.75
N GLU A 8 9.86 0.72 -3.19
CA GLU A 8 10.65 1.88 -3.60
C GLU A 8 10.00 2.64 -4.76
N GLU A 9 9.46 1.91 -5.75
CA GLU A 9 8.70 2.46 -6.87
C GLU A 9 7.47 3.24 -6.39
N VAL A 10 6.65 2.62 -5.54
CA VAL A 10 5.44 3.26 -4.99
C VAL A 10 5.81 4.51 -4.19
N VAL A 11 6.80 4.43 -3.30
CA VAL A 11 7.25 5.60 -2.52
C VAL A 11 7.71 6.73 -3.43
N SER A 12 8.42 6.41 -4.53
CA SER A 12 8.82 7.41 -5.53
C SER A 12 7.61 8.09 -6.18
N GLN A 13 6.55 7.35 -6.48
CA GLN A 13 5.30 7.90 -7.06
C GLN A 13 4.52 8.74 -6.04
N LEU A 14 4.43 8.30 -4.78
CA LEU A 14 3.79 9.10 -3.73
C LEU A 14 4.50 10.43 -3.50
N LYS A 15 5.84 10.42 -3.51
CA LYS A 15 6.65 11.65 -3.42
C LYS A 15 6.40 12.59 -4.59
N SER A 16 6.36 12.09 -5.83
CA SER A 16 6.16 12.95 -7.01
C SER A 16 4.77 13.61 -7.01
N LEU A 17 3.76 12.91 -6.48
CA LEU A 17 2.39 13.42 -6.35
C LEU A 17 2.14 14.21 -5.06
N HIS A 18 3.15 14.37 -4.21
CA HIS A 18 3.02 15.06 -2.92
C HIS A 18 1.93 14.47 -2.02
N LEU A 19 1.70 13.15 -2.12
CA LEU A 19 0.76 12.44 -1.25
C LEU A 19 1.37 12.26 0.14
N LYS A 20 0.56 12.47 1.17
CA LYS A 20 0.98 12.21 2.54
C LYS A 20 1.04 10.69 2.75
N TYR A 21 2.19 10.20 3.23
CA TYR A 21 2.35 8.81 3.61
C TYR A 21 3.28 8.64 4.81
N GLU A 22 3.19 7.50 5.48
CA GLU A 22 4.07 7.06 6.55
C GLU A 22 4.51 5.62 6.31
N THR A 23 5.79 5.33 6.56
CA THR A 23 6.35 3.99 6.40
C THR A 23 6.55 3.35 7.78
N HIS A 24 6.11 2.10 7.91
CA HIS A 24 6.39 1.24 9.06
C HIS A 24 7.19 0.02 8.62
N GLU A 25 8.36 -0.18 9.20
CA GLU A 25 9.20 -1.37 8.98
C GLU A 25 9.11 -2.30 10.18
N PHE A 26 9.02 -3.59 9.93
CA PHE A 26 8.89 -4.62 10.96
C PHE A 26 10.11 -5.55 10.95
N ASP A 27 10.44 -6.13 12.11
CA ASP A 27 11.57 -7.06 12.26
C ASP A 27 11.47 -8.30 11.35
N SER A 28 10.26 -8.65 10.88
CA SER A 28 10.03 -9.72 9.90
C SER A 28 10.53 -9.37 8.49
N GLY A 29 10.91 -8.12 8.23
CA GLY A 29 11.19 -7.58 6.90
C GLY A 29 9.93 -7.15 6.15
N ALA A 30 8.74 -7.23 6.77
CA ALA A 30 7.53 -6.64 6.21
C ALA A 30 7.61 -5.11 6.30
N VAL A 31 7.02 -4.44 5.31
CA VAL A 31 6.89 -2.98 5.27
C VAL A 31 5.42 -2.63 5.05
N MET A 32 4.90 -1.69 5.84
CA MET A 32 3.59 -1.10 5.64
C MET A 32 3.70 0.37 5.28
N LEU A 33 2.83 0.81 4.38
CA LEU A 33 2.78 2.17 3.88
C LEU A 33 1.38 2.71 4.08
N ASP A 34 1.24 3.61 5.03
CA ASP A 34 0.02 4.31 5.37
C ASP A 34 -0.10 5.54 4.47
N ILE A 35 -1.20 5.69 3.74
CA ILE A 35 -1.37 6.71 2.71
C ILE A 35 -2.69 7.43 2.92
N TRP A 36 -2.65 8.75 2.99
CA TRP A 36 -3.83 9.61 3.10
C TRP A 36 -4.09 10.32 1.76
N LYS A 37 -5.29 10.13 1.22
CA LYS A 37 -5.72 10.80 -0.02
C LYS A 37 -7.18 11.23 0.08
N GLY A 38 -7.39 12.55 0.23
CA GLY A 38 -8.73 13.10 0.48
C GLY A 38 -9.24 12.66 1.86
N ASP A 39 -10.47 12.13 1.89
CA ASP A 39 -11.08 11.57 3.10
C ASP A 39 -10.83 10.06 3.27
N ASP A 40 -10.05 9.44 2.36
CA ASP A 40 -9.76 8.01 2.36
C ASP A 40 -8.36 7.72 2.90
N PHE A 41 -8.22 6.54 3.49
CA PHE A 41 -6.98 6.01 4.02
C PHE A 41 -6.67 4.65 3.39
N TYR A 42 -5.43 4.47 2.94
CA TYR A 42 -4.98 3.27 2.26
C TYR A 42 -3.77 2.73 2.99
N VAL A 43 -3.69 1.40 3.10
CA VAL A 43 -2.52 0.72 3.66
C VAL A 43 -2.00 -0.23 2.61
N LEU A 44 -0.73 -0.06 2.21
CA LEU A 44 -0.05 -1.02 1.35
C LEU A 44 0.91 -1.85 2.20
N GLN A 45 0.85 -3.17 2.07
CA GLN A 45 1.74 -4.09 2.75
C GLN A 45 2.70 -4.72 1.73
N PHE A 46 3.97 -4.85 2.08
CA PHE A 46 5.00 -5.49 1.28
C PHE A 46 5.71 -6.53 2.14
N GLU A 47 5.63 -7.81 1.79
CA GLU A 47 6.19 -8.90 2.59
C GLU A 47 6.65 -10.04 1.68
N GLY A 48 7.98 -10.20 1.54
CA GLY A 48 8.56 -11.24 0.68
C GLY A 48 8.08 -11.13 -0.77
N THR A 49 7.20 -12.04 -1.19
CA THR A 49 6.60 -12.05 -2.54
C THR A 49 5.17 -11.52 -2.58
N LEU A 50 4.61 -11.13 -1.43
CA LEU A 50 3.25 -10.61 -1.29
C LEU A 50 3.26 -9.08 -1.28
N ALA A 51 2.29 -8.50 -1.99
CA ALA A 51 1.88 -7.12 -1.79
C ALA A 51 0.39 -7.07 -1.46
N GLY A 52 0.02 -6.37 -0.39
CA GLY A 52 -1.35 -6.26 0.11
C GLY A 52 -1.86 -4.82 0.00
N ILE A 53 -3.18 -4.68 -0.15
CA ILE A 53 -3.88 -3.39 -0.12
C ILE A 53 -5.03 -3.52 0.88
N SER A 54 -5.15 -2.54 1.78
CA SER A 54 -6.34 -2.33 2.58
C SER A 54 -6.88 -0.93 2.34
N VAL A 55 -8.20 -0.81 2.23
CA VAL A 55 -8.85 0.47 1.92
C VAL A 55 -9.84 0.80 3.01
N ILE A 56 -9.63 1.94 3.67
CA ILE A 56 -10.51 2.46 4.71
C ILE A 56 -11.15 3.72 4.15
N ARG A 57 -12.43 3.63 3.80
CA ARG A 57 -13.22 4.75 3.29
C ARG A 57 -13.79 5.59 4.42
N LYS A 58 -14.10 6.85 4.11
CA LYS A 58 -14.78 7.75 5.04
C LYS A 58 -16.05 7.10 5.63
N GLY A 59 -16.11 7.05 6.95
CA GLY A 59 -17.26 6.52 7.69
C GLY A 59 -17.20 5.02 7.97
N GLU A 60 -16.19 4.32 7.47
CA GLU A 60 -15.91 2.94 7.88
C GLU A 60 -15.25 2.91 9.25
N VAL A 61 -15.66 1.95 10.08
CA VAL A 61 -14.97 1.68 11.35
C VAL A 61 -13.75 0.84 11.00
N ALA A 62 -12.56 1.44 11.15
CA ALA A 62 -11.31 0.72 10.99
C ALA A 62 -11.24 -0.44 12.01
N ALA A 63 -11.39 -1.67 11.54
CA ALA A 63 -11.10 -2.86 12.32
C ALA A 63 -9.64 -3.24 12.09
N PHE A 64 -8.86 -3.42 13.16
CA PHE A 64 -7.48 -3.87 13.03
C PHE A 64 -7.47 -5.32 12.52
N CYS A 65 -7.08 -5.51 11.25
CA CYS A 65 -6.93 -6.80 10.61
C CYS A 65 -5.50 -6.93 10.09
N THR A 66 -4.84 -8.04 10.40
CA THR A 66 -3.47 -8.33 9.91
C THR A 66 -3.48 -8.92 8.50
N ARG A 67 -4.65 -9.12 7.90
CA ARG A 67 -4.82 -9.62 6.54
C ARG A 67 -5.32 -8.45 5.67
N PRO A 68 -4.64 -8.15 4.55
CA PRO A 68 -5.10 -7.11 3.65
C PRO A 68 -6.42 -7.50 2.98
N ASP A 69 -7.17 -6.49 2.52
CA ASP A 69 -8.42 -6.69 1.78
C ASP A 69 -8.14 -7.35 0.42
N GLU A 70 -7.06 -6.93 -0.24
CA GLU A 70 -6.59 -7.46 -1.52
C GLU A 70 -5.13 -7.92 -1.38
N ALA A 71 -4.76 -9.06 -1.97
CA ALA A 71 -3.40 -9.60 -1.94
C ALA A 71 -2.94 -10.01 -3.34
N TYR A 72 -1.69 -9.66 -3.66
CA TYR A 72 -1.09 -9.84 -4.98
C TYR A 72 0.27 -10.52 -4.86
N TYR A 73 0.56 -11.40 -5.82
CA TYR A 73 1.84 -12.09 -5.96
C TYR A 73 2.58 -11.71 -7.25
N GLU A 74 1.89 -10.96 -8.12
CA GLU A 74 2.39 -10.45 -9.40
C GLU A 74 2.42 -8.92 -9.38
N ALA A 75 3.57 -8.35 -9.76
CA ALA A 75 3.82 -6.91 -9.66
C ALA A 75 2.88 -6.08 -10.54
N GLU A 76 2.59 -6.57 -11.74
CA GLU A 76 1.75 -5.86 -12.70
C GLU A 76 0.32 -5.68 -12.18
N ALA A 77 -0.28 -6.73 -11.63
CA ALA A 77 -1.63 -6.67 -11.07
C ALA A 77 -1.71 -5.70 -9.88
N PHE A 78 -0.71 -5.72 -8.99
CA PHE A 78 -0.63 -4.76 -7.90
C PHE A 78 -0.49 -3.32 -8.41
N ARG A 79 0.42 -3.07 -9.35
CA ARG A 79 0.62 -1.73 -9.93
C ARG A 79 -0.65 -1.17 -10.56
N SER A 80 -1.34 -1.98 -11.37
CA SER A 80 -2.61 -1.57 -11.99
C SER A 80 -3.64 -1.17 -10.94
N ARG A 81 -3.73 -1.92 -9.84
CA ARG A 81 -4.65 -1.59 -8.75
C ARG A 81 -4.27 -0.32 -8.01
N VAL A 82 -3.00 -0.15 -7.66
CA VAL A 82 -2.53 1.04 -6.95
C VAL A 82 -2.74 2.29 -7.82
N ALA A 83 -2.43 2.21 -9.12
CA ALA A 83 -2.69 3.29 -10.07
C ALA A 83 -4.18 3.66 -10.13
N GLU A 84 -5.09 2.68 -10.15
CA GLU A 84 -6.54 2.92 -10.11
C GLU A 84 -6.97 3.65 -8.83
N LEU A 85 -6.52 3.19 -7.66
CA LEU A 85 -6.94 3.72 -6.35
C LEU A 85 -6.38 5.13 -6.09
N LEU A 86 -5.08 5.28 -6.32
CA LEU A 86 -4.37 6.50 -5.98
C LEU A 86 -4.29 7.48 -7.15
N ALA A 87 -4.82 7.11 -8.33
CA ALA A 87 -4.71 7.88 -9.57
C ALA A 87 -3.24 8.24 -9.88
N LEU A 88 -2.35 7.25 -9.70
CA LEU A 88 -0.91 7.35 -10.02
C LEU A 88 -0.66 7.25 -11.52
#